data_AF-A0A8S1U550-F1
#
_entry.id   AF-A0A8S1U550-F1
#
_cell.length_a   1.000
_cell.length_b   1.000
_cell.length_c   1.000
_cell.angle_alpha   90.00
_cell.angle_beta   90.00
_cell.angle_gamma   90.00
#
_symmetry.space_group_name_H-M   'P 1'
#
loop_
_entity.id
_entity.type
_entity.pdbx_description
1 polymer ?
#
loop_
_entity_poly.entity_id
_entity_poly.type
_entity_poly.pdbx_seq_one_letter_code
_entity_poly.pdbx_strand_id
1 'polypeptide(L)'
;MDNEIQIQNKVKRIKERYVHEAMFLVEQWRSLYQQTYIENGRQLKLTLDKAAEIVGVPRKTLEDYYYQLKKAETLIDLQNFKNCKIGVIRRIVKESKKQQETATHLIDTNDFFIQENETNNYRKNSFEYDD
;
A
#
# COMPACT_ATOMS: atom_id res chain seq x y z
N MET A 1 16.05 -43.46 -15.86
CA MET A 1 15.38 -42.92 -14.67
C MET A 1 15.75 -41.47 -14.62
N ASP A 2 14.80 -40.65 -15.03
CA ASP A 2 14.97 -39.26 -15.42
C ASP A 2 15.28 -38.37 -14.22
N ASN A 3 16.40 -37.65 -14.27
CA ASN A 3 16.73 -36.62 -13.30
C ASN A 3 15.97 -35.34 -13.66
N GLU A 4 14.87 -35.10 -12.96
CA GLU A 4 14.15 -33.82 -12.99
C GLU A 4 15.04 -32.69 -12.46
N ILE A 5 15.48 -31.81 -13.35
CA ILE A 5 16.20 -30.59 -12.99
C ILE A 5 15.17 -29.58 -12.46
N GLN A 6 15.09 -29.46 -11.13
CA GLN A 6 14.38 -28.35 -10.49
C GLN A 6 15.14 -27.03 -10.75
N ILE A 7 14.73 -26.29 -11.78
CA ILE A 7 15.22 -24.94 -12.04
C ILE A 7 14.65 -24.01 -10.95
N GLN A 8 15.43 -23.78 -9.90
CA GLN A 8 15.19 -22.71 -8.94
C GLN A 8 15.28 -21.37 -9.67
N ASN A 9 14.13 -20.82 -10.08
CA ASN A 9 14.01 -19.46 -10.60
C ASN A 9 14.40 -18.45 -9.51
N LYS A 10 15.70 -18.19 -9.38
CA LYS A 10 16.25 -17.16 -8.50
C LYS A 10 15.83 -15.80 -9.06
N VAL A 11 14.69 -15.29 -8.59
CA VAL A 11 14.14 -13.99 -8.99
C VAL A 11 15.23 -12.93 -8.75
N LYS A 12 15.84 -12.43 -9.83
CA LYS A 12 16.80 -11.34 -9.74
C LYS A 12 16.10 -10.15 -9.10
N ARG A 13 16.69 -9.62 -8.03
CA ARG A 13 16.19 -8.41 -7.36
C ARG A 13 16.11 -7.29 -8.41
N ILE A 14 14.91 -6.79 -8.65
CA ILE A 14 14.68 -5.66 -9.55
C ILE A 14 15.38 -4.44 -8.94
N LYS A 15 16.18 -3.74 -9.74
CA LYS A 15 16.81 -2.47 -9.34
C LYS A 15 15.71 -1.47 -8.98
N GLU A 16 15.83 -0.83 -7.83
CA GLU A 16 14.86 0.19 -7.42
C GLU A 16 14.80 1.34 -8.42
N ARG A 17 13.59 1.75 -8.78
CA ARG A 17 13.31 2.85 -9.70
C ARG A 17 13.31 4.20 -8.99
N TYR A 18 13.59 5.25 -9.75
CA TYR A 18 13.40 6.63 -9.31
C TYR A 18 11.91 7.00 -9.26
N VAL A 19 11.58 8.02 -8.48
CA VAL A 19 10.21 8.51 -8.33
C VAL A 19 9.66 8.99 -9.68
N HIS A 20 10.45 9.72 -10.47
CA HIS A 20 10.01 10.17 -11.80
C HIS A 20 9.68 9.01 -12.74
N GLU A 21 10.46 7.92 -12.70
CA GLU A 21 10.18 6.71 -13.49
C GLU A 21 8.90 6.02 -13.02
N ALA A 22 8.71 5.90 -11.71
CA ALA A 22 7.51 5.32 -11.13
C ALA A 22 6.25 6.14 -11.49
N MET A 23 6.34 7.47 -11.45
CA MET A 23 5.27 8.38 -11.88
C MET A 23 4.91 8.15 -13.35
N PHE A 24 5.92 8.15 -14.23
CA PHE A 24 5.72 7.94 -15.66
C PHE A 24 5.08 6.58 -15.99
N LEU A 25 5.52 5.51 -15.32
CA LEU A 25 4.93 4.18 -15.50
C LEU A 25 3.48 4.11 -15.03
N VAL A 26 3.17 4.73 -13.89
CA VAL A 26 1.81 4.78 -13.35
C VAL A 26 0.90 5.62 -14.25
N GLU A 27 1.39 6.76 -14.76
CA GLU A 27 0.66 7.62 -15.67
C GLU A 27 0.31 6.89 -16.97
N GLN A 28 1.29 6.24 -17.61
CA GLN A 28 1.04 5.42 -18.80
C GLN A 28 0.01 4.32 -18.53
N TRP A 29 0.16 3.60 -17.42
CA TRP A 29 -0.75 2.53 -17.04
C TRP A 29 -2.19 3.02 -16.85
N ARG A 30 -2.38 4.16 -16.17
CA ARG A 30 -3.69 4.77 -15.95
C ARG A 30 -4.28 5.37 -17.22
N SER A 31 -3.45 5.96 -18.08
CA SER A 31 -3.87 6.51 -19.37
C SER A 31 -4.39 5.40 -20.29
N LEU A 32 -3.65 4.30 -20.43
CA LEU A 32 -4.08 3.12 -21.21
C LEU A 32 -5.40 2.54 -20.70
N TYR A 33 -5.58 2.50 -19.38
CA TYR A 33 -6.83 2.05 -18.78
C TYR A 33 -8.01 3.00 -19.07
N GLN A 34 -7.77 4.32 -19.13
CA GLN A 34 -8.81 5.31 -19.41
C GLN A 34 -9.19 5.35 -20.89
N GLN A 35 -8.25 5.01 -21.78
CA GLN A 35 -8.50 4.97 -23.20
C GLN A 35 -9.54 3.90 -23.57
N THR A 36 -10.41 4.28 -24.49
CA THR A 36 -11.34 3.38 -25.15
C THR A 36 -10.90 3.19 -26.59
N TYR A 37 -11.04 1.97 -27.09
CA TYR A 37 -10.68 1.61 -28.45
C TYR A 37 -11.86 0.91 -29.12
N ILE A 38 -11.91 0.96 -30.45
CA ILE A 38 -12.95 0.29 -31.22
C ILE A 38 -12.38 -1.04 -31.71
N GLU A 39 -13.02 -2.14 -31.31
CA GLU A 39 -12.73 -3.47 -31.82
C GLU A 39 -14.03 -4.04 -32.39
N ASN A 40 -14.01 -4.44 -33.67
CA ASN A 40 -15.18 -4.99 -34.37
C ASN A 40 -16.44 -4.12 -34.26
N GLY A 41 -16.28 -2.79 -34.34
CA GLY A 41 -17.37 -1.82 -34.26
C GLY A 41 -17.93 -1.59 -32.85
N ARG A 42 -17.34 -2.18 -31.80
CA ARG A 42 -17.71 -1.96 -30.40
C ARG A 42 -16.64 -1.16 -29.68
N GLN A 43 -17.06 -0.20 -28.86
CA GLN A 43 -16.16 0.54 -27.98
C GLN A 43 -15.84 -0.33 -26.76
N LEU A 44 -14.57 -0.72 -26.63
CA LEU A 44 -14.04 -1.50 -25.52
C LEU A 44 -13.07 -0.66 -24.69
N LYS A 45 -12.92 -1.04 -23.42
CA LYS A 45 -11.97 -0.44 -22.47
C LYS A 45 -10.91 -1.47 -22.13
N LEU A 46 -9.65 -1.03 -21.99
CA LEU A 46 -8.60 -1.92 -21.49
C LEU A 46 -8.84 -2.27 -20.02
N THR A 47 -8.51 -3.51 -19.66
CA THR A 47 -8.39 -3.89 -18.25
C THR A 47 -7.06 -3.42 -17.70
N LEU A 48 -6.96 -3.30 -16.37
CA LEU A 48 -5.72 -2.95 -15.71
C LEU A 48 -4.61 -3.97 -15.95
N ASP A 49 -4.96 -5.25 -16.10
CA ASP A 49 -4.01 -6.33 -16.41
C ASP A 49 -3.41 -6.15 -17.80
N LYS A 50 -4.24 -5.97 -18.83
CA LYS A 50 -3.74 -5.72 -20.19
C LYS A 50 -2.94 -4.43 -20.29
N ALA A 51 -3.35 -3.38 -19.58
CA ALA A 51 -2.57 -2.15 -19.52
C ALA A 51 -1.19 -2.38 -18.87
N ALA A 52 -1.10 -3.21 -17.83
CA ALA A 52 0.17 -3.55 -17.19
C ALA A 52 1.08 -4.38 -18.11
N GLU A 53 0.51 -5.31 -18.88
CA GLU A 53 1.21 -6.07 -19.92
C GLU A 53 1.83 -5.13 -20.97
N ILE A 54 1.07 -4.14 -21.45
CA ILE A 54 1.55 -3.15 -22.42
C ILE A 54 2.68 -2.29 -21.84
N VAL A 55 2.58 -1.89 -20.57
CA VAL A 55 3.61 -1.11 -19.86
C VAL A 55 4.87 -1.96 -19.58
N GLY A 56 4.76 -3.29 -19.61
CA GLY A 56 5.88 -4.20 -19.36
C GLY A 56 6.31 -4.25 -17.89
N VAL A 57 5.42 -3.92 -16.96
CA VAL A 57 5.69 -3.95 -15.51
C VAL A 57 4.61 -4.77 -14.82
N PRO A 58 4.97 -5.67 -13.87
CA PRO A 58 3.97 -6.43 -13.15
C PRO A 58 2.92 -5.53 -12.50
N ARG A 59 1.64 -5.86 -12.69
CA ARG A 59 0.50 -5.09 -12.15
C ARG A 59 0.68 -4.77 -10.66
N LYS A 60 1.09 -5.76 -9.85
CA LYS A 60 1.34 -5.57 -8.41
C LYS A 60 2.37 -4.47 -8.12
N THR A 61 3.39 -4.34 -8.96
CA THR A 61 4.40 -3.28 -8.84
C THR A 61 3.84 -1.91 -9.20
N LEU A 62 3.03 -1.83 -10.27
CA LEU A 62 2.33 -0.60 -10.65
C LEU A 62 1.30 -0.16 -9.60
N GLU A 63 0.59 -1.11 -8.99
CA GLU A 63 -0.32 -0.88 -7.87
C GLU A 63 0.39 -0.32 -6.64
N ASP A 64 1.54 -0.90 -6.26
CA ASP A 64 2.36 -0.34 -5.18
C ASP A 64 2.81 1.09 -5.53
N TYR A 65 3.37 1.33 -6.71
CA TYR A 65 3.78 2.68 -7.13
C TYR A 65 2.61 3.67 -7.06
N TYR A 66 1.46 3.30 -7.61
CA TYR A 66 0.26 4.13 -7.58
C TYR A 66 -0.17 4.46 -6.14
N TYR A 67 -0.20 3.46 -5.26
CA TYR A 67 -0.58 3.67 -3.86
C TYR A 67 0.41 4.59 -3.13
N GLN A 68 1.71 4.34 -3.25
CA GLN A 68 2.75 5.12 -2.57
C GLN A 68 2.74 6.57 -3.05
N LEU A 69 2.66 6.78 -4.37
CA LEU A 69 2.59 8.12 -4.95
C LEU A 69 1.31 8.86 -4.51
N LYS A 70 0.15 8.20 -4.58
CA LYS A 70 -1.12 8.84 -4.20
C LYS A 70 -1.15 9.21 -2.72
N LYS A 71 -0.60 8.37 -1.85
CA LYS A 71 -0.52 8.68 -0.42
C LYS A 71 0.50 9.79 -0.15
N ALA A 72 1.66 9.74 -0.79
CA ALA A 72 2.68 10.77 -0.62
C ALA A 72 2.24 12.14 -1.17
N GLU A 73 1.47 12.22 -2.25
CA GLU A 73 0.89 13.46 -2.78
C GLU A 73 0.05 14.22 -1.73
N THR A 74 -0.53 13.50 -0.76
CA THR A 74 -1.28 14.13 0.36
C THR A 74 -0.39 14.67 1.48
N LEU A 75 0.91 14.34 1.47
CA LEU A 75 1.85 14.63 2.56
C LEU A 75 2.97 15.58 2.11
N ILE A 76 3.43 15.45 0.87
CA ILE A 76 4.59 16.14 0.32
C ILE A 76 4.36 16.51 -1.15
N ASP A 77 5.10 17.51 -1.62
CA ASP A 77 5.22 17.77 -3.05
C ASP A 77 6.18 16.77 -3.71
N LEU A 78 5.62 15.87 -4.53
CA LEU A 78 6.35 14.83 -5.26
C LEU A 78 7.40 15.41 -6.22
N GLN A 79 7.25 16.66 -6.67
CA GLN A 79 8.20 17.29 -7.59
C GLN A 79 9.60 17.38 -6.97
N ASN A 80 9.68 17.66 -5.67
CA ASN A 80 10.93 17.77 -4.93
C ASN A 80 11.69 16.43 -4.77
N PHE A 81 10.99 15.31 -4.95
CA PHE A 81 11.54 13.96 -4.75
C PHE A 81 11.72 13.17 -6.04
N LYS A 82 11.51 13.80 -7.21
CA LYS A 82 11.61 13.14 -8.53
C LYS A 82 12.89 12.32 -8.71
N ASN A 83 14.03 12.88 -8.32
CA ASN A 83 15.36 12.28 -8.47
C ASN A 83 15.73 11.32 -7.33
N CYS A 84 14.84 11.10 -6.37
CA CYS A 84 15.02 10.12 -5.31
C CYS A 84 14.51 8.75 -5.76
N LYS A 85 14.96 7.68 -5.09
CA LYS A 85 14.38 6.34 -5.29
C LYS A 85 13.01 6.25 -4.65
N ILE A 86 12.13 5.41 -5.22
CA ILE A 86 10.77 5.19 -4.69
C ILE A 86 10.75 4.70 -3.24
N GLY A 87 11.84 4.07 -2.76
CA GLY A 87 12.00 3.67 -1.36
C GLY A 87 11.95 4.85 -0.38
N VAL A 88 12.36 6.05 -0.79
CA VAL A 88 12.24 7.27 0.02
C VAL A 88 10.78 7.61 0.27
N ILE A 89 9.96 7.56 -0.78
CA ILE A 89 8.51 7.78 -0.71
C ILE A 89 7.85 6.76 0.23
N ARG A 90 8.22 5.47 0.12
CA ARG A 90 7.69 4.44 1.02
C ARG A 90 8.00 4.72 2.48
N ARG A 91 9.19 5.25 2.78
CA ARG A 91 9.60 5.60 4.14
C ARG A 91 8.75 6.75 4.69
N ILE A 92 8.58 7.81 3.91
CA ILE A 92 7.76 8.98 4.29
C ILE A 92 6.31 8.55 4.55
N VAL A 93 5.72 7.77 3.65
CA VAL A 93 4.36 7.25 3.81
C VAL A 93 4.24 6.38 5.08
N LYS A 94 5.24 5.55 5.38
CA LYS A 94 5.25 4.71 6.59
C LYS A 94 5.37 5.55 7.88
N GLU A 95 6.23 6.55 7.89
CA GLU A 95 6.44 7.44 9.04
C GLU A 95 5.18 8.24 9.36
N SER A 96 4.46 8.72 8.34
CA SER A 96 3.17 9.40 8.52
C SER A 96 2.08 8.52 9.14
N LYS A 97 2.04 7.22 8.79
CA LYS A 97 1.08 6.28 9.39
C LYS A 97 1.37 6.07 10.87
N LYS A 98 2.65 5.91 11.23
CA LYS A 98 3.06 5.77 12.63
C LYS A 98 2.66 6.99 13.46
N GLN A 99 2.84 8.20 12.92
CA GLN A 99 2.43 9.44 13.61
C GLN A 99 0.90 9.51 13.80
N GLN A 100 0.12 9.10 12.81
CA GLN A 100 -1.34 9.03 12.92
C GLN A 100 -1.80 7.99 13.93
N GLU A 101 -1.22 6.80 13.92
CA GLU A 101 -1.54 5.72 14.87
C GLU A 101 -1.17 6.11 16.30
N THR A 102 -0.02 6.76 16.52
CA THR A 102 0.34 7.29 17.84
C THR A 102 -0.59 8.42 18.28
N ALA A 103 -1.04 9.29 17.38
CA ALA A 103 -1.97 10.36 17.73
C ALA A 103 -3.35 9.80 18.10
N THR A 104 -3.87 8.82 17.37
CA THR A 104 -5.13 8.14 17.70
C THR A 104 -5.03 7.37 19.03
N HIS A 105 -3.93 6.67 19.27
CA HIS A 105 -3.71 5.96 20.53
C HIS A 105 -3.56 6.91 21.74
N LEU A 106 -3.04 8.13 21.55
CA LEU A 106 -3.00 9.14 22.61
C LEU A 106 -4.38 9.73 22.93
N ILE A 107 -5.26 9.86 21.93
CA ILE A 107 -6.65 10.29 22.14
C ILE A 107 -7.43 9.21 22.92
N ASP A 108 -7.23 7.94 22.58
CA ASP A 108 -7.88 6.80 23.25
C ASP A 108 -7.44 6.64 24.71
N THR A 109 -6.16 6.92 25.03
CA THR A 109 -5.68 6.90 26.42
C THR A 109 -6.23 8.03 27.30
N ASN A 110 -6.63 9.15 26.70
CA ASN A 110 -7.26 10.24 27.47
C ASN A 110 -8.70 9.89 27.87
N ASP A 111 -9.43 9.09 27.08
CA ASP A 111 -10.76 8.59 27.46
C ASP A 111 -10.69 7.42 28.47
N PHE A 112 -9.58 6.67 28.51
CA PHE A 112 -9.39 5.58 29.48
C PHE A 112 -9.09 6.07 30.92
N PHE A 113 -8.45 7.23 31.09
CA PHE A 113 -8.06 7.75 32.41
C PHE A 113 -9.17 8.50 33.17
N ILE A 114 -10.34 8.73 32.56
CA ILE A 114 -11.44 9.47 33.21
C ILE A 114 -12.41 8.53 33.98
N GLN A 115 -12.38 7.21 33.75
CA GLN A 115 -13.32 6.28 34.41
C GLN A 115 -12.83 5.61 35.71
N GLU A 116 -11.55 5.70 36.08
CA GLU A 116 -11.04 5.01 37.28
C GLU A 116 -11.27 5.72 38.63
N ASN A 117 -11.87 6.91 38.65
CA ASN A 117 -12.05 7.67 39.89
C ASN A 117 -13.39 7.44 40.63
N GLU A 118 -14.35 6.65 40.11
CA GLU A 118 -15.67 6.52 40.76
C GLU A 118 -16.17 5.11 41.10
N THR A 119 -15.48 4.01 40.76
CA THR A 119 -15.99 2.66 41.06
C THR A 119 -15.04 1.80 41.87
N ASN A 120 -14.71 2.25 43.08
CA ASN A 120 -14.15 1.40 44.12
C ASN A 120 -15.15 1.29 45.28
N ASN A 121 -16.22 0.51 45.08
CA ASN A 121 -16.92 -0.17 46.17
C ASN A 121 -17.88 -1.23 45.59
N TYR A 122 -17.75 -2.45 46.10
CA TYR A 122 -18.56 -3.65 45.84
C TYR A 122 -18.25 -4.47 44.57
N ARG A 123 -17.36 -5.45 44.74
CA ARG A 123 -17.72 -6.83 44.35
C ARG A 123 -17.04 -7.85 45.26
N LYS A 124 -17.84 -8.36 46.20
CA LYS A 124 -17.55 -9.56 46.99
C LYS A 124 -17.58 -10.79 46.07
N ASN A 125 -16.66 -11.70 46.39
CA ASN A 125 -16.52 -13.08 45.92
C ASN A 125 -17.84 -13.85 45.75
N SER A 126 -17.98 -14.56 44.63
CA SER A 126 -18.44 -15.95 44.60
C SER A 126 -18.08 -16.57 43.23
N PHE A 127 -17.08 -17.45 43.20
CA PHE A 127 -16.88 -18.38 42.09
C PHE A 127 -16.95 -19.77 42.70
N GLU A 128 -18.11 -20.39 42.57
CA GLU A 128 -18.41 -21.76 42.96
C GLU A 128 -18.18 -22.62 41.70
N TYR A 129 -17.36 -23.67 41.81
CA TYR A 129 -17.20 -24.69 40.77
C TYR A 129 -18.12 -25.85 41.12
N ASP A 130 -19.03 -26.20 40.21
CA ASP A 130 -19.75 -27.48 40.24
C ASP A 130 -18.85 -28.58 39.63
N ASP A 131 -18.70 -29.69 40.34
CA ASP A 131 -18.19 -31.00 39.88
C ASP A 131 -19.36 -31.94 39.57
#